data_AF-A0A1F2RFP9-F1
#
_entry.id   AF-A0A1F2RFP9-F1
#
_cell.length_a   1.000
_cell.length_b   1.000
_cell.length_c   1.000
_cell.angle_alpha   90.00
_cell.angle_beta   90.00
_cell.angle_gamma   90.00
#
_symmetry.space_group_name_H-M   'P 1'
#
loop_
_entity.id
_entity.type
_entity.pdbx_description
1 polymer ?
#
loop_
_entity_poly.entity_id
_entity_poly.type
_entity_poly.pdbx_seq_one_letter_code
_entity_poly.pdbx_strand_id
1 'polypeptide(L)'
;MSKAMCSQEMAVAKAARTGEWNDSLESHVTGCVNCKEVMQTVRAMRSLAAAPDGESSMPEATRLWCLALLEQRQLEVARARRALVSMELATSALMALGCVGWLAWYWPLLTAQLTAWQTNLWPQLWQAAWFLAGEAPALASRPALWLALLLAAGAILLAQPLLAED
;
A
#
# COMPACT_ATOMS: atom_id res chain seq x y z
N MET A 1 -14.25 -33.58 -10.57
CA MET A 1 -14.29 -33.77 -12.03
C MET A 1 -13.18 -34.74 -12.40
N SER A 2 -13.50 -35.98 -12.75
CA SER A 2 -12.50 -36.99 -13.07
C SER A 2 -11.87 -36.68 -14.43
N LYS A 3 -10.56 -36.49 -14.44
CA LYS A 3 -9.74 -36.35 -15.65
C LYS A 3 -9.80 -37.69 -16.38
N ALA A 4 -10.79 -37.89 -17.24
CA ALA A 4 -10.82 -39.05 -18.11
C ALA A 4 -9.58 -38.95 -19.00
N MET A 5 -8.62 -39.85 -18.79
CA MET A 5 -7.41 -39.91 -19.61
C MET A 5 -7.86 -40.09 -21.05
N CYS A 6 -7.59 -39.10 -21.90
CA CYS A 6 -7.92 -39.22 -23.30
C CYS A 6 -6.93 -40.19 -23.93
N SER A 7 -7.43 -41.29 -24.51
CA SER A 7 -6.58 -42.29 -25.17
C SER A 7 -5.77 -41.74 -26.34
N GLN A 8 -6.22 -40.62 -26.94
CA GLN A 8 -5.55 -39.96 -28.07
C GLN A 8 -4.64 -38.79 -27.66
N GLU A 9 -4.53 -38.47 -26.37
CA GLU A 9 -3.72 -37.33 -25.89
C GLU A 9 -2.26 -37.42 -26.34
N MET A 10 -1.67 -38.62 -26.24
CA MET A 10 -0.28 -38.87 -26.66
C MET A 10 -0.11 -38.71 -28.18
N ALA A 11 -1.10 -39.14 -28.97
CA ALA A 11 -1.08 -39.03 -30.42
C ALA A 11 -1.21 -37.56 -30.86
N VAL A 12 -2.10 -36.79 -30.22
CA VAL A 12 -2.22 -35.34 -30.40
C VAL A 12 -0.92 -34.63 -30.01
N ALA A 13 -0.31 -34.98 -28.87
CA ALA A 13 0.95 -34.37 -28.42
C ALA A 13 2.14 -34.70 -29.35
N LYS A 14 2.11 -35.85 -30.03
CA LYS A 14 3.10 -36.23 -31.05
C LYS A 14 2.87 -35.45 -32.34
N ALA A 15 1.64 -35.45 -32.87
CA ALA A 15 1.24 -34.69 -34.06
C ALA A 15 1.53 -33.20 -33.90
N ALA A 16 1.24 -32.64 -32.72
CA ALA A 16 1.52 -31.26 -32.38
C ALA A 16 3.02 -30.93 -32.34
N ARG A 17 3.90 -31.92 -32.08
CA ARG A 17 5.36 -31.74 -32.10
C ARG A 17 5.93 -31.92 -33.50
N THR A 18 5.58 -32.98 -34.21
CA THR A 18 6.13 -33.34 -35.52
C THR A 18 5.48 -32.61 -36.68
N GLY A 19 4.29 -32.03 -36.49
CA GLY A 19 3.49 -31.44 -37.55
C GLY A 19 2.72 -32.46 -38.40
N GLU A 20 2.81 -33.75 -38.08
CA GLU A 20 2.11 -34.82 -38.79
C GLU A 20 0.68 -34.97 -38.24
N TRP A 21 -0.28 -34.37 -38.93
CA TRP A 21 -1.69 -34.46 -38.60
C TRP A 21 -2.42 -35.42 -39.52
N ASN A 22 -3.44 -36.08 -38.97
CA ASN A 22 -4.44 -36.80 -39.76
C ASN A 22 -5.83 -36.21 -39.46
N ASP A 23 -6.77 -36.43 -40.37
CA ASP A 23 -8.11 -35.84 -40.28
C ASP A 23 -8.88 -36.28 -39.02
N SER A 24 -8.57 -37.47 -38.49
CA SER A 24 -9.19 -37.99 -37.27
C SER A 24 -8.67 -37.32 -35.99
N LEU A 25 -7.39 -36.94 -35.93
CA LEU A 25 -6.81 -36.20 -34.80
C LEU A 25 -7.22 -34.73 -34.82
N GLU A 26 -7.31 -34.11 -36.00
CA GLU A 26 -7.78 -32.73 -36.12
C GLU A 26 -9.23 -32.59 -35.65
N SER A 27 -10.11 -33.49 -36.11
CA SER A 27 -11.50 -33.54 -35.65
C SER A 27 -11.59 -33.84 -34.15
N HIS A 28 -10.77 -34.75 -33.62
CA HIS A 28 -10.74 -35.07 -32.19
C HIS A 28 -10.39 -33.87 -31.31
N VAL A 29 -9.40 -33.06 -31.68
CA VAL A 29 -8.97 -31.87 -30.92
C VAL A 29 -10.10 -30.86 -30.77
N THR A 30 -10.99 -30.73 -31.76
CA THR A 30 -12.12 -29.79 -31.69
C THR A 30 -13.18 -30.21 -30.66
N GLY A 31 -13.35 -31.51 -30.43
CA GLY A 31 -14.33 -32.07 -29.49
C GLY A 31 -13.79 -32.42 -28.10
N CYS A 32 -12.47 -32.51 -27.92
CA CYS A 32 -11.84 -32.93 -26.65
C CYS A 32 -11.18 -31.77 -25.91
N VAL A 33 -11.64 -31.47 -24.69
CA VAL A 33 -11.10 -30.38 -23.84
C VAL A 33 -9.63 -30.61 -23.49
N ASN A 34 -9.23 -31.82 -23.09
CA ASN A 34 -7.83 -32.12 -22.73
C ASN A 34 -6.89 -31.91 -23.93
N CYS A 35 -7.28 -32.39 -25.12
CA CYS A 35 -6.46 -32.24 -26.32
C CYS A 35 -6.39 -30.77 -26.79
N LYS A 36 -7.42 -29.97 -26.49
CA LYS A 36 -7.42 -28.53 -26.73
C LYS A 36 -6.44 -27.78 -25.83
N GLU A 37 -6.33 -28.15 -24.56
CA GLU A 37 -5.32 -27.62 -23.63
C GLU A 37 -3.89 -27.99 -24.07
N VAL A 38 -3.67 -29.25 -24.47
CA VAL A 38 -2.39 -29.69 -25.04
C VAL A 38 -2.03 -28.85 -26.28
N MET A 39 -2.98 -28.55 -27.15
CA MET A 39 -2.72 -27.70 -28.30
C MET A 39 -2.44 -26.23 -27.95
N GLN A 40 -3.11 -25.69 -26.92
CA GLN A 40 -2.83 -24.34 -26.43
C GLN A 40 -1.42 -24.23 -25.85
N THR A 41 -0.99 -25.20 -25.04
CA THR A 41 0.36 -25.23 -24.47
C THR A 41 1.43 -25.36 -25.55
N VAL A 42 1.23 -26.24 -26.54
CA VAL A 42 2.17 -26.38 -27.67
C VAL A 42 2.23 -25.08 -28.50
N ARG A 43 1.10 -24.41 -28.74
CA ARG A 43 1.08 -23.11 -29.43
C ARG A 43 1.82 -22.03 -28.64
N ALA A 44 1.62 -21.96 -27.32
CA ALA A 44 2.33 -21.01 -26.45
C ALA A 44 3.85 -21.26 -26.48
N MET A 45 4.28 -22.51 -26.39
CA MET A 45 5.70 -22.88 -26.47
C MET A 45 6.29 -22.57 -27.85
N ARG A 46 5.54 -22.80 -28.93
CA ARG A 46 5.95 -22.41 -30.28
C ARG A 46 6.04 -20.90 -30.45
N SER A 47 5.12 -20.13 -29.87
CA SER A 47 5.23 -18.65 -29.91
C SER A 47 6.42 -18.12 -29.11
N LEU A 48 6.80 -18.81 -28.02
CA LEU A 48 8.00 -18.48 -27.24
C LEU A 48 9.27 -18.86 -28.01
N ALA A 49 9.26 -19.97 -28.74
CA ALA A 49 10.39 -20.42 -29.57
C ALA A 49 10.51 -19.65 -30.90
N ALA A 50 9.40 -19.15 -31.45
CA ALA A 50 9.36 -18.35 -32.67
C ALA A 50 9.56 -16.86 -32.42
N ALA A 51 9.80 -16.45 -31.17
CA ALA A 51 10.34 -15.13 -30.89
C ALA A 51 11.62 -14.99 -31.72
N PRO A 52 11.75 -13.94 -32.56
CA PRO A 52 12.83 -13.82 -33.53
C PRO A 52 14.18 -13.98 -32.81
N ASP A 53 15.11 -14.67 -33.48
CA ASP A 53 16.50 -14.90 -33.08
C ASP A 53 17.25 -13.59 -32.79
N GLY A 54 16.85 -12.83 -31.78
CA GLY A 54 17.80 -12.15 -30.93
C GLY A 54 18.39 -13.26 -30.11
N GLU A 55 19.51 -13.81 -30.59
CA GLU A 55 20.46 -14.66 -29.87
C GLU A 55 19.90 -15.00 -28.50
N SER A 56 19.28 -16.17 -28.35
CA SER A 56 18.91 -16.71 -27.04
C SER A 56 20.22 -16.96 -26.30
N SER A 57 20.86 -15.88 -25.88
CA SER A 57 21.85 -15.75 -24.85
C SER A 57 21.11 -16.26 -23.63
N MET A 58 21.23 -17.57 -23.43
CA MET A 58 21.07 -18.18 -22.13
C MET A 58 21.64 -17.17 -21.14
N PRO A 59 20.80 -16.61 -20.23
CA PRO A 59 21.17 -15.42 -19.49
C PRO A 59 22.54 -15.67 -18.90
N GLU A 60 23.50 -14.85 -19.33
CA GLU A 60 24.92 -15.02 -19.08
C GLU A 60 25.09 -15.49 -17.63
N ALA A 61 25.83 -16.58 -17.39
CA ALA A 61 25.87 -17.22 -16.06
C ALA A 61 26.19 -16.20 -14.95
N THR A 62 26.98 -15.19 -15.28
CA THR A 62 27.26 -14.00 -14.47
C THR A 62 26.02 -13.21 -14.08
N ARG A 63 25.08 -12.98 -15.00
CA ARG A 63 23.80 -12.30 -14.75
C ARG A 63 22.92 -13.12 -13.81
N LEU A 64 22.86 -14.44 -13.98
CA LEU A 64 22.09 -15.31 -13.10
C LEU A 64 22.68 -15.33 -11.68
N TRP A 65 24.02 -15.38 -11.58
CA TRP A 65 24.75 -15.30 -10.32
C TRP A 65 24.56 -13.95 -9.62
N CYS A 66 24.61 -12.83 -10.36
CA CYS A 66 24.36 -11.50 -9.81
C CYS A 66 22.94 -11.36 -9.26
N LEU A 67 21.94 -11.89 -9.95
CA LEU A 67 20.55 -11.89 -9.46
C LEU A 67 20.41 -12.72 -8.18
N ALA A 68 21.01 -13.91 -8.14
CA ALA A 68 21.01 -14.75 -6.95
C ALA A 68 21.71 -14.06 -5.76
N LEU A 69 22.83 -13.38 -6.01
CA LEU A 69 23.56 -12.62 -4.98
C LEU A 69 22.73 -11.43 -4.46
N LEU A 70 22.04 -10.70 -5.33
CA LEU A 70 21.14 -9.62 -4.95
C LEU A 70 19.99 -10.13 -4.08
N GLU A 71 19.37 -11.24 -4.45
CA GLU A 71 18.31 -11.87 -3.67
C GLU A 71 18.80 -12.29 -2.28
N GLN A 72 19.99 -12.88 -2.20
CA GLN A 72 20.63 -13.24 -0.94
C GLN A 72 20.88 -12.01 -0.06
N ARG A 73 21.40 -10.92 -0.63
CA ARG A 73 21.62 -9.65 0.09
C ARG A 73 20.31 -9.03 0.56
N GLN A 74 19.25 -9.08 -0.25
CA GLN A 74 17.94 -8.58 0.16
C GLN A 74 17.36 -9.37 1.32
N LEU A 75 17.56 -10.68 1.39
CA LEU A 75 17.14 -11.48 2.53
C LEU A 75 17.91 -11.13 3.82
N GLU A 76 19.21 -10.88 3.73
CA GLU A 76 20.02 -10.41 4.87
C GLU A 76 19.53 -9.05 5.37
N VAL A 77 19.32 -8.08 4.46
CA VAL A 77 18.79 -6.76 4.79
C VAL A 77 17.38 -6.84 5.35
N ALA A 78 16.51 -7.69 4.79
CA ALA A 78 15.14 -7.88 5.27
C ALA A 78 15.12 -8.42 6.70
N ARG A 79 16.04 -9.34 7.06
CA ARG A 79 16.16 -9.83 8.44
C ARG A 79 16.59 -8.73 9.40
N ALA A 80 17.62 -7.96 9.04
CA ALA A 80 18.09 -6.84 9.86
C ALA A 80 17.01 -5.75 10.02
N ARG A 81 16.30 -5.43 8.93
CA ARG A 81 15.22 -4.45 8.92
C ARG A 81 14.04 -4.87 9.78
N ARG A 82 13.65 -6.16 9.79
CA ARG A 82 12.57 -6.66 10.65
C ARG A 82 12.86 -6.42 12.13
N ALA A 83 14.09 -6.64 12.57
CA ALA A 83 14.49 -6.38 13.95
C ALA A 83 14.38 -4.89 14.30
N LEU A 84 14.89 -4.01 13.44
CA LEU A 84 14.81 -2.56 13.62
C LEU A 84 13.35 -2.06 13.70
N VAL A 85 12.50 -2.48 12.76
CA VAL A 85 11.08 -2.10 12.73
C VAL A 85 10.35 -2.59 13.99
N SER A 86 10.65 -3.81 14.46
CA SER A 86 10.05 -4.32 15.69
C SER A 86 10.47 -3.52 16.93
N MET A 87 11.72 -3.05 16.97
CA MET A 87 12.24 -2.22 18.06
C MET A 87 11.61 -0.83 18.03
N GLU A 88 11.47 -0.21 16.86
CA GLU A 88 10.81 1.08 16.68
C GLU A 88 9.32 1.03 17.08
N LEU A 89 8.63 -0.04 16.71
CA LEU A 89 7.23 -0.24 17.10
C LEU A 89 7.11 -0.45 18.62
N ALA A 90 8.04 -1.20 19.22
CA ALA A 90 8.06 -1.41 20.66
C ALA A 90 8.35 -0.12 21.44
N THR A 91 9.32 0.69 21.01
CA THR A 91 9.67 1.95 21.67
C THR A 91 8.57 3.00 21.53
N SER A 92 7.97 3.13 20.34
CA SER A 92 6.83 4.03 20.13
C SER A 92 5.60 3.61 20.94
N ALA A 93 5.30 2.31 21.02
CA ALA A 93 4.21 1.80 21.86
C ALA A 93 4.46 2.06 23.36
N LEU A 94 5.69 1.83 23.83
CA LEU A 94 6.08 2.12 25.22
C LEU A 94 5.96 3.62 25.55
N MET A 95 6.40 4.49 24.64
CA MET A 95 6.25 5.94 24.79
C MET A 95 4.78 6.35 24.84
N ALA A 96 3.93 5.82 23.94
CA ALA A 96 2.50 6.11 23.95
C ALA A 96 1.83 5.66 25.24
N LEU A 97 2.12 4.45 25.71
CA LEU A 97 1.61 3.93 26.98
C LEU A 97 2.10 4.76 28.18
N GLY A 98 3.37 5.18 28.16
CA GLY A 98 3.93 6.07 29.17
C GLY A 98 3.23 7.42 29.22
N CYS A 99 2.98 8.04 28.06
CA CYS A 99 2.22 9.30 27.96
C CYS A 99 0.79 9.15 28.48
N VAL A 100 0.09 8.08 28.12
CA VAL A 100 -1.29 7.82 28.60
C VAL A 100 -1.30 7.60 30.11
N GLY A 101 -0.36 6.80 30.64
CA GLY A 101 -0.23 6.56 32.07
C GLY A 101 0.09 7.85 32.84
N TRP A 102 1.01 8.67 32.32
CA TRP A 102 1.35 9.96 32.89
C TRP A 102 0.14 10.91 32.88
N LEU A 103 -0.60 10.99 31.77
CA LEU A 103 -1.81 11.81 31.67
C LEU A 103 -2.88 11.36 32.66
N ALA A 104 -3.09 10.05 32.80
CA ALA A 104 -4.05 9.50 33.76
C ALA A 104 -3.68 9.83 35.20
N TRP A 105 -2.38 9.76 35.53
CA TRP A 105 -1.87 10.08 36.87
C TRP A 105 -2.02 11.57 37.21
N TYR A 106 -1.68 12.45 36.26
CA TYR A 106 -1.76 13.91 36.45
C TYR A 106 -3.13 14.50 36.08
N TRP A 107 -4.09 13.67 35.65
CA TRP A 107 -5.45 14.09 35.30
C TRP A 107 -6.14 14.97 36.35
N PRO A 108 -6.14 14.65 37.66
CA PRO A 108 -6.78 15.51 38.66
C PRO A 108 -6.10 16.89 38.78
N LEU A 109 -4.78 16.96 38.63
CA LEU A 109 -4.05 18.22 38.66
C LEU A 109 -4.35 19.06 37.41
N LEU A 110 -4.35 18.43 36.23
CA LEU A 110 -4.67 19.09 34.97
C LEU A 110 -6.11 19.62 34.97
N THR A 111 -7.07 18.82 35.43
CA THR A 111 -8.48 19.24 35.52
C THR A 111 -8.67 20.37 36.52
N ALA A 112 -7.97 20.37 37.67
CA ALA A 112 -8.00 21.49 38.62
C ALA A 112 -7.44 22.79 38.02
N GLN A 113 -6.37 22.72 37.23
CA GLN A 113 -5.81 23.89 36.56
C GLN A 113 -6.70 24.38 35.41
N LEU A 114 -7.28 23.45 34.64
CA LEU A 114 -8.23 23.77 33.57
C LEU A 114 -9.49 24.42 34.11
N THR A 115 -10.05 23.91 35.21
CA THR A 115 -11.21 24.52 35.86
C THR A 115 -10.86 25.89 36.42
N ALA A 116 -9.70 26.05 37.09
CA ALA A 116 -9.24 27.35 37.56
C ALA A 116 -9.05 28.37 36.43
N TRP A 117 -8.53 27.93 35.28
CA TRP A 117 -8.42 28.77 34.09
C TRP A 117 -9.78 29.15 33.53
N GLN A 118 -10.71 28.20 33.44
CA GLN A 118 -12.08 28.41 32.95
C GLN A 118 -12.91 29.31 33.87
N THR A 119 -12.73 29.23 35.19
CA THR A 119 -13.50 30.01 36.15
C THR A 119 -12.90 31.39 36.43
N ASN A 120 -11.58 31.54 36.38
CA ASN A 120 -10.92 32.80 36.73
C ASN A 120 -10.45 33.60 35.51
N LEU A 121 -9.67 32.99 34.63
CA LEU A 121 -8.95 33.71 33.58
C LEU A 121 -9.84 33.92 32.34
N TRP A 122 -10.58 32.89 31.93
CA TRP A 122 -11.45 32.96 30.76
C TRP A 122 -12.54 34.03 30.86
N PRO A 123 -13.29 34.16 31.97
CA PRO A 123 -14.35 35.16 32.08
C PRO A 123 -13.77 36.57 32.15
N GLN A 124 -12.59 36.75 32.79
CA GLN A 124 -11.92 38.04 32.87
C GLN A 124 -11.40 38.50 31.50
N LEU A 125 -10.82 37.61 30.72
CA LEU A 125 -10.40 37.91 29.34
C LEU A 125 -11.60 38.26 28.46
N TRP A 126 -12.72 37.54 28.60
CA TRP A 126 -13.93 37.83 27.85
C TRP A 126 -14.56 39.17 28.26
N GLN A 127 -14.64 39.45 29.55
CA GLN A 127 -15.11 40.74 30.06
C GLN A 127 -14.22 41.88 29.56
N ALA A 128 -12.89 41.75 29.66
CA ALA A 128 -11.95 42.74 29.15
C ALA A 128 -12.11 42.97 27.63
N ALA A 129 -12.27 41.89 26.85
CA ALA A 129 -12.52 41.98 25.42
C ALA A 129 -13.87 42.67 25.11
N TRP A 130 -14.91 42.40 25.89
CA TRP A 130 -16.22 43.04 25.76
C TRP A 130 -16.16 44.55 26.03
N PHE A 131 -15.45 44.97 27.08
CA PHE A 131 -15.25 46.39 27.39
C PHE A 131 -14.42 47.09 26.30
N LEU A 132 -13.34 46.47 25.83
CA LEU A 132 -12.52 47.00 24.72
C LEU A 132 -13.32 47.09 23.40
N ALA A 133 -14.26 46.17 23.17
CA ALA A 133 -15.14 46.22 22.01
C ALA A 133 -16.21 47.34 22.10
N GLY A 134 -16.68 47.64 23.31
CA GLY A 134 -17.62 48.73 23.57
C GLY A 134 -17.03 50.12 23.36
N GLU A 135 -15.74 50.31 23.66
CA GLU A 135 -15.07 51.61 23.49
C GLU A 135 -14.49 51.81 22.08
N ALA A 136 -14.24 50.75 21.32
CA ALA A 136 -13.69 50.83 19.97
C ALA A 136 -14.24 49.73 19.04
N PRO A 137 -15.40 49.94 18.37
CA PRO A 137 -15.99 48.93 17.47
C PRO A 137 -15.07 48.56 16.29
N ALA A 138 -14.13 49.43 15.93
CA ALA A 138 -13.14 49.18 14.88
C ALA A 138 -12.00 48.22 15.28
N LEU A 139 -11.75 48.03 16.59
CA LEU A 139 -10.73 47.10 17.08
C LEU A 139 -11.30 45.70 17.35
N ALA A 140 -12.60 45.60 17.64
CA ALA A 140 -13.30 44.33 17.88
C ALA A 140 -13.44 43.43 16.64
N SER A 141 -13.46 44.02 15.44
CA SER A 141 -13.51 43.27 14.18
C SER A 141 -12.19 42.57 13.84
N ARG A 142 -11.06 43.06 14.36
CA ARG A 142 -9.72 42.53 14.08
C ARG A 142 -9.48 41.11 14.61
N PRO A 143 -9.77 40.77 15.89
CA PRO A 143 -9.58 39.41 16.38
C PRO A 143 -10.55 38.41 15.73
N ALA A 144 -11.77 38.83 15.38
CA ALA A 144 -12.72 37.99 14.65
C ALA A 144 -12.23 37.65 13.23
N LEU A 145 -11.62 38.62 12.53
CA LEU A 145 -10.97 38.39 11.23
C LEU A 145 -9.77 37.46 11.35
N TRP A 146 -8.95 37.59 12.39
CA TRP A 146 -7.82 36.69 12.64
C TRP A 146 -8.27 35.26 12.94
N LEU A 147 -9.30 35.07 13.77
CA LEU A 147 -9.87 33.76 14.05
C LEU A 147 -10.50 33.12 12.80
N ALA A 148 -11.22 33.89 11.98
CA ALA A 148 -11.76 33.42 10.72
C ALA A 148 -10.65 33.02 9.72
N LEU A 149 -9.56 33.79 9.65
CA LEU A 149 -8.40 33.47 8.82
C LEU A 149 -7.66 32.22 9.29
N LEU A 150 -7.51 32.02 10.60
CA LEU A 150 -6.87 30.83 11.17
C LEU A 150 -7.72 29.56 10.95
N LEU A 151 -9.04 29.66 11.10
CA LEU A 151 -9.96 28.56 10.79
C LEU A 151 -9.96 28.22 9.29
N ALA A 152 -9.93 29.22 8.42
CA ALA A 152 -9.81 29.01 6.98
C ALA A 152 -8.47 28.38 6.60
N ALA A 153 -7.35 28.84 7.18
CA ALA A 153 -6.02 28.26 6.95
C ALA A 153 -5.93 26.81 7.45
N GLY A 154 -6.50 26.51 8.62
CA GLY A 154 -6.59 25.15 9.15
C GLY A 154 -7.42 24.21 8.27
N ALA A 155 -8.55 24.70 7.73
CA ALA A 155 -9.38 23.93 6.80
C ALA A 155 -8.65 23.64 5.47
N ILE A 156 -7.87 24.59 4.94
CA ILE A 156 -7.08 24.41 3.72
C ILE A 156 -5.97 23.37 3.95
N LEU A 157 -5.27 23.42 5.10
CA LEU A 157 -4.24 22.43 5.45
C LEU A 157 -4.80 21.02 5.63
N LEU A 158 -6.01 20.88 6.17
CA LEU A 158 -6.71 19.59 6.30
C LEU A 158 -7.27 19.06 4.98
N ALA A 159 -7.54 19.94 4.00
CA ALA A 159 -8.01 19.55 2.68
C ALA A 159 -6.87 19.14 1.72
N GLN A 160 -5.63 19.55 1.97
CA GLN A 160 -4.45 19.18 1.17
C GLN A 160 -4.24 17.67 0.97
N PRO A 161 -4.37 16.78 1.97
CA PRO A 161 -4.20 15.35 1.75
C PRO A 161 -5.31 14.71 0.90
N LEU A 162 -6.48 15.34 0.78
CA LEU A 162 -7.65 14.81 0.04
C LEU A 162 -7.61 15.14 -1.47
N LEU A 163 -6.81 16.12 -1.88
CA LEU A 163 -6.62 16.54 -3.28
C LEU A 163 -5.37 15.95 -3.91
N ALA A 164 -4.55 15.21 -3.14
CA ALA A 164 -3.33 14.57 -3.62
C ALA A 164 -3.54 13.09 -4.04
N GLU A 165 -4.78 12.59 -3.98
CA GLU A 165 -5.16 11.21 -4.33
C GLU A 165 -5.86 11.06 -5.70
N ASP A 166 -6.02 12.14 -6.48
CA ASP A 166 -6.48 12.10 -7.88
C ASP A 166 -5.32 12.39 -8.86
#